data_AF-A0A957X729-F1
#
_entry.id   AF-A0A957X729-F1
#
_cell.length_a   1.000
_cell.length_b   1.000
_cell.length_c   1.000
_cell.angle_alpha   90.00
_cell.angle_beta   90.00
_cell.angle_gamma   90.00
#
_symmetry.space_group_name_H-M   'P 1'
#
loop_
_entity.id
_entity.type
_entity.pdbx_description
1 polymer ?
#
loop_
_entity_poly.entity_id
_entity_poly.type
_entity_poly.pdbx_seq_one_letter_code
_entity_poly.pdbx_strand_id
1 'polypeptide(L)'
;MGRYGLYEAVDFTPAHLGIGAKQAIVASYMAHHQGMVLLALADSLQGPKMVERFHAEEAIQSVEMLLQEQIPRHALLQFPNETEFSPQRATPQEPTVQPWRVPLETPMPLVHFLSNGRYSLLLTNGGGGYSRWGEIALTRWRADTTLDDWRGRLYIQELDDSPTSAPLWSMGDRSLASSADHQEVIFHPHMVELRRRGHEINVHMSITVAPDDDVEIRRVRLSNDSDRPRRLRLTTYDEVVLASPGADLRHPAFTKHFVESEYIPALNALLFRRRPRTAEESPVFLAHMLVIEEGQPEDGNPAIVQTSRAQFIGRGHSLARPAALANGANQPPLTGATLDPIMALGQTLMIPAHTTVRVAVVTLVAPSRAELLTLAGRYHTPSTIDRAFNRAHDAATAELRQLAIQDPLPAEFQRLLSLLIYPHAALRAPAATLAA
;
A
#
# COMPACT_ATOMS: atom_id res chain seq x y z
N MET A 1 10.56 0.08 45.17
CA MET A 1 11.54 -0.96 44.79
C MET A 1 10.87 -2.31 44.97
N GLY A 2 10.98 -3.20 44.00
CA GLY A 2 10.39 -4.54 44.03
C GLY A 2 11.44 -5.64 44.10
N ARG A 3 11.03 -6.89 43.86
CA ARG A 3 11.88 -8.09 44.02
C ARG A 3 13.15 -8.06 43.15
N TYR A 4 13.10 -7.40 41.99
CA TYR A 4 14.20 -7.37 41.01
C TYR A 4 14.84 -5.99 40.83
N GLY A 5 14.62 -5.05 41.78
CA GLY A 5 15.20 -3.71 41.74
C GLY A 5 14.18 -2.58 41.65
N LEU A 6 14.57 -1.47 41.03
CA LEU A 6 13.68 -0.32 40.84
C LEU A 6 12.60 -0.65 39.81
N TYR A 7 11.39 -0.10 40.01
CA TYR A 7 10.34 -0.16 39.00
C TYR A 7 10.57 0.96 37.99
N GLU A 8 10.32 0.68 36.71
CA GLU A 8 10.64 1.61 35.63
C GLU A 8 9.74 2.84 35.58
N ALA A 9 8.50 2.73 36.08
CA ALA A 9 7.53 3.80 35.98
C ALA A 9 6.49 3.81 37.11
N VAL A 10 5.97 5.01 37.35
CA VAL A 10 4.76 5.25 38.14
C VAL A 10 3.75 5.89 37.21
N ASP A 11 2.57 5.30 37.09
CA ASP A 11 1.46 5.81 36.30
C ASP A 11 0.61 6.77 37.15
N PHE A 12 0.40 7.97 36.63
CA PHE A 12 -0.46 9.00 37.24
C PHE A 12 -1.76 9.21 36.43
N THR A 13 -2.02 8.40 35.42
CA THR A 13 -3.15 8.54 34.50
C THR A 13 -4.47 8.20 35.20
N PRO A 14 -5.38 9.17 35.44
CA PRO A 14 -6.57 8.95 36.27
C PRO A 14 -7.49 7.83 35.80
N ALA A 15 -7.55 7.57 34.49
CA ALA A 15 -8.37 6.52 33.90
C ALA A 15 -7.87 5.09 34.20
N HIS A 16 -6.58 4.92 34.53
CA HIS A 16 -5.98 3.64 34.88
C HIS A 16 -5.95 3.39 36.40
N LEU A 17 -6.35 4.38 37.20
CA LEU A 17 -6.30 4.33 38.66
C LEU A 17 -7.63 3.83 39.23
N GLY A 18 -7.56 2.97 40.24
CA GLY A 18 -8.71 2.61 41.06
C GLY A 18 -9.28 3.83 41.79
N ILE A 19 -10.58 3.81 42.11
CA ILE A 19 -11.26 4.92 42.79
C ILE A 19 -10.52 5.28 44.08
N GLY A 20 -10.02 6.52 44.16
CA GLY A 20 -9.29 7.06 45.31
C GLY A 20 -7.76 6.93 45.25
N ALA A 21 -7.18 6.25 44.26
CA ALA A 21 -5.73 6.16 44.08
C ALA A 21 -5.19 7.41 43.36
N LYS A 22 -4.04 7.94 43.83
CA LYS A 22 -3.35 9.09 43.22
C LYS A 22 -2.28 8.70 42.21
N GLN A 23 -1.82 7.46 42.26
CA GLN A 23 -0.79 6.89 41.37
C GLN A 23 -0.83 5.36 41.47
N ALA A 24 -0.34 4.68 40.43
CA ALA A 24 -0.14 3.24 40.40
C ALA A 24 1.31 2.93 40.02
N ILE A 25 1.95 2.02 40.73
CA ILE A 25 3.29 1.56 40.36
C ILE A 25 3.16 0.56 39.23
N VAL A 26 3.83 0.82 38.10
CA VAL A 26 3.89 -0.14 36.99
C VAL A 26 4.97 -1.17 37.34
N ALA A 27 4.56 -2.41 37.61
CA ALA A 27 5.45 -3.48 38.04
C ALA A 27 6.29 -4.07 36.90
N SER A 28 6.99 -3.22 36.16
CA SER A 28 7.92 -3.57 35.08
C SER A 28 9.37 -3.42 35.57
N TYR A 29 10.23 -4.32 35.08
CA TYR A 29 11.69 -4.30 35.30
C TYR A 29 12.37 -4.50 33.95
N MET A 30 13.29 -3.60 33.57
CA MET A 30 14.04 -3.74 32.33
C MET A 30 15.52 -3.95 32.62
N ALA A 31 16.04 -5.11 32.20
CA ALA A 31 17.46 -5.42 32.36
C ALA A 31 18.37 -4.37 31.71
N HIS A 32 17.94 -3.79 30.58
CA HIS A 32 18.66 -2.71 29.91
C HIS A 32 18.78 -1.46 30.80
N HIS A 33 17.70 -1.06 31.47
CA HIS A 33 17.70 0.13 32.34
C HIS A 33 18.53 -0.09 33.60
N GLN A 34 18.45 -1.28 34.20
CA GLN A 34 19.35 -1.65 35.30
C GLN A 34 20.82 -1.65 34.84
N GLY A 35 21.09 -2.10 33.62
CA GLY A 35 22.40 -2.02 32.99
C GLY A 35 22.90 -0.58 32.84
N MET A 36 22.05 0.35 32.38
CA MET A 36 22.39 1.78 32.27
C MET A 36 22.66 2.41 33.64
N VAL A 37 21.88 2.09 34.67
CA VAL A 37 22.09 2.58 36.04
C VAL A 37 23.44 2.08 36.59
N LEU A 38 23.74 0.80 36.41
CA LEU A 38 25.02 0.22 36.84
C LEU A 38 26.19 0.84 36.07
N LEU A 39 26.03 1.12 34.78
CA LEU A 39 27.04 1.77 33.95
C LEU A 39 27.31 3.20 34.45
N ALA A 40 26.27 3.98 34.75
CA ALA A 40 26.39 5.33 35.29
C ALA A 40 27.05 5.35 36.68
N LEU A 41 26.73 4.37 37.54
CA LEU A 41 27.39 4.20 38.84
C LEU A 41 28.87 3.82 38.68
N ALA A 42 29.17 2.90 37.75
CA ALA A 42 30.54 2.52 37.47
C ALA A 42 31.37 3.69 36.93
N ASP A 43 30.77 4.52 36.06
CA ASP A 43 31.37 5.74 35.54
C ASP A 43 31.65 6.75 36.67
N SER A 44 30.66 7.01 37.53
CA SER A 44 30.84 7.92 38.68
C SER A 44 31.91 7.47 39.67
N LEU A 45 32.11 6.16 39.86
CA LEU A 45 33.05 5.60 40.83
C LEU A 45 34.45 5.35 40.26
N GLN A 46 34.55 5.02 38.97
CA GLN A 46 35.80 4.55 38.35
C GLN A 46 36.26 5.40 37.18
N GLY A 47 35.51 6.47 36.86
CA GLY A 47 35.65 7.23 35.62
C GLY A 47 35.08 6.48 34.40
N PRO A 48 35.12 7.09 33.21
CA PRO A 48 34.42 6.66 32.01
C PRO A 48 35.07 5.49 31.28
N LYS A 49 35.51 4.46 32.02
CA LYS A 49 36.23 3.29 31.49
C LYS A 49 35.49 2.54 30.39
N MET A 50 34.16 2.49 30.45
CA MET A 50 33.38 1.83 29.40
C MET A 50 33.27 2.68 28.14
N VAL A 51 33.25 4.01 28.29
CA VAL A 51 33.36 4.93 27.15
C VAL A 51 34.74 4.79 26.52
N GLU A 52 35.81 4.80 27.33
CA GLU A 52 37.19 4.59 26.85
C GLU A 52 37.35 3.27 26.09
N ARG A 53 36.79 2.17 26.62
CA ARG A 53 36.80 0.86 25.95
C ARG A 53 36.02 0.87 24.64
N PHE A 54 34.87 1.55 24.61
CA PHE A 54 34.06 1.66 23.40
C PHE A 54 34.80 2.43 22.30
N HIS A 55 35.45 3.54 22.65
CA HIS A 55 36.25 4.35 21.72
C HIS A 55 37.62 3.72 21.37
N ALA A 56 38.08 2.69 22.09
CA ALA A 56 39.29 1.96 21.75
C ALA A 56 39.11 0.94 20.61
N GLU A 57 37.87 0.61 20.24
CA GLU A 57 37.56 -0.38 19.20
C GLU A 57 37.78 0.20 17.79
N GLU A 58 38.54 -0.49 16.93
CA GLU A 58 38.89 -0.01 15.59
C GLU A 58 37.66 0.34 14.74
N ALA A 59 36.59 -0.46 14.84
CA ALA A 59 35.33 -0.20 14.14
C ALA A 59 34.68 1.12 14.58
N ILE A 60 34.75 1.45 15.87
CA ILE A 60 34.19 2.68 16.43
C ILE A 60 35.04 3.89 16.06
N GLN A 61 36.37 3.75 16.09
CA GLN A 61 37.30 4.80 15.66
C GLN A 61 37.05 5.22 14.21
N SER A 62 36.72 4.27 13.33
CA SER A 62 36.43 4.56 11.91
C SER A 62 35.20 5.47 11.70
N VAL A 63 34.28 5.50 12.66
CA VAL A 63 33.02 6.27 12.60
C VAL A 63 32.90 7.29 13.74
N GLU A 64 33.98 7.60 14.45
CA GLU A 64 33.96 8.41 15.67
C GLU A 64 33.36 9.81 15.44
N MET A 65 33.60 10.40 14.27
CA MET A 65 32.99 11.68 13.88
C MET A 65 31.47 11.65 13.71
N LEU A 66 30.88 10.47 13.46
CA LEU A 66 29.43 10.30 13.38
C LEU A 66 28.77 10.14 14.76
N LEU A 67 29.56 9.82 15.78
CA LEU A 67 29.09 9.69 17.17
C LEU A 67 29.05 11.03 17.91
N GLN A 68 29.65 12.08 17.35
CA GLN A 68 29.57 13.42 17.92
C GLN A 68 28.21 14.03 17.60
N GLU A 69 27.45 14.35 18.64
CA GLU A 69 26.25 15.17 18.49
C GLU A 69 26.66 16.57 17.98
N GLN A 70 26.06 17.00 16.87
CA GLN A 70 26.34 18.33 16.34
C GLN A 70 25.81 19.39 17.31
N ILE A 71 26.68 20.26 17.81
CA ILE A 71 26.28 21.43 18.58
C ILE A 71 25.33 22.28 17.71
N PRO A 72 24.06 22.49 18.10
CA PRO A 72 23.13 23.29 17.33
C PRO A 72 23.66 24.73 17.24
N ARG A 73 24.13 25.14 16.05
CA ARG A 73 24.65 26.51 15.84
C ARG A 73 23.56 27.58 15.83
N HIS A 74 22.29 27.17 15.78
CA HIS A 74 21.13 28.03 15.98
C HIS A 74 20.24 27.40 17.04
N ALA A 75 20.46 27.78 18.30
CA ALA A 75 19.37 27.74 19.25
C ALA A 75 18.35 28.79 18.81
N LEU A 76 17.18 28.37 18.33
CA LEU A 76 16.03 29.26 18.25
C LEU A 76 15.79 29.76 19.67
N LEU A 77 16.13 31.02 19.93
CA LEU A 77 15.71 31.71 21.15
C LEU A 77 14.18 31.77 21.09
N GLN A 78 13.52 30.81 21.72
CA GLN A 78 12.11 30.93 22.07
C GLN A 78 12.02 32.03 23.13
N PHE A 79 11.66 33.22 22.71
CA PHE A 79 11.14 34.21 23.63
C PHE A 79 9.79 33.69 24.12
N PRO A 80 9.56 33.59 25.44
CA PRO A 80 8.24 33.26 25.94
C PRO A 80 7.28 34.36 25.46
N ASN A 81 6.32 33.98 24.62
CA ASN A 81 5.22 34.88 24.26
C ASN A 81 4.45 35.21 25.55
N GLU A 82 4.23 36.50 25.82
CA GLU A 82 3.50 36.98 27.01
C GLU A 82 2.03 36.51 27.08
N THR A 83 1.55 35.75 26.10
CA THR A 83 0.26 35.06 26.11
C THR A 83 0.29 33.66 26.75
N GLU A 84 1.44 33.15 27.19
CA GLU A 84 1.55 31.85 27.88
C GLU A 84 1.38 31.95 29.40
N PHE A 85 0.22 32.43 29.85
CA PHE A 85 -0.32 32.05 31.17
C PHE A 85 -1.79 31.66 31.02
N SER A 86 -2.00 30.53 30.35
CA SER A 86 -3.14 29.65 30.64
C SER A 86 -2.56 28.31 31.11
N PRO A 87 -2.86 27.84 32.34
CA PRO A 87 -2.50 26.52 32.79
C PRO A 87 -3.45 25.51 32.15
N GLN A 88 -3.32 25.34 30.84
CA GLN A 88 -3.90 24.23 30.13
C GLN A 88 -2.81 23.77 29.18
N ARG A 89 -1.92 22.89 29.68
CA ARG A 89 -1.15 22.03 28.79
C ARG A 89 -2.19 21.36 27.91
N ALA A 90 -2.30 21.80 26.66
CA ALA A 90 -3.01 21.03 25.67
C ALA A 90 -2.29 19.68 25.65
N THR A 91 -2.95 18.65 26.17
CA THR A 91 -2.63 17.28 25.80
C THR A 91 -2.44 17.31 24.28
N PRO A 92 -1.31 16.82 23.71
CA PRO A 92 -1.20 16.74 22.26
C PRO A 92 -2.43 15.99 21.78
N GLN A 93 -3.40 16.71 21.22
CA GLN A 93 -4.56 16.06 20.62
C GLN A 93 -3.98 15.32 19.44
N GLU A 94 -4.07 13.99 19.46
CA GLU A 94 -3.81 13.23 18.26
C GLU A 94 -4.65 13.85 17.14
N PRO A 95 -4.06 14.15 15.95
CA PRO A 95 -4.82 14.72 14.86
C PRO A 95 -5.97 13.75 14.62
N THR A 96 -7.17 14.20 14.94
CA THR A 96 -8.34 13.35 14.89
C THR A 96 -8.84 13.44 13.47
N VAL A 97 -8.10 12.83 12.54
CA VAL A 97 -8.55 12.66 11.16
C VAL A 97 -9.26 11.33 11.10
N GLN A 98 -10.59 11.40 11.11
CA GLN A 98 -11.41 10.21 11.00
C GLN A 98 -11.41 9.74 9.54
N PRO A 99 -11.44 8.42 9.29
CA PRO A 99 -11.66 7.90 7.95
C PRO A 99 -12.98 8.42 7.40
N TRP A 100 -13.01 8.83 6.13
CA TRP A 100 -14.22 9.37 5.51
C TRP A 100 -14.71 8.45 4.41
N ARG A 101 -16.02 8.19 4.45
CA ARG A 101 -16.72 7.43 3.41
C ARG A 101 -16.86 8.28 2.16
N VAL A 102 -16.64 7.65 1.02
CA VAL A 102 -16.72 8.32 -0.28
C VAL A 102 -17.90 7.76 -1.05
N PRO A 103 -18.84 8.60 -1.54
CA PRO A 103 -19.94 8.13 -2.36
C PRO A 103 -19.43 7.41 -3.62
N LEU A 104 -20.08 6.32 -4.00
CA LEU A 104 -19.75 5.56 -5.22
C LEU A 104 -20.25 6.25 -6.50
N GLU A 105 -21.28 7.09 -6.37
CA GLU A 105 -21.87 7.87 -7.47
C GLU A 105 -21.58 9.33 -7.26
N THR A 106 -20.70 9.85 -8.10
CA THR A 106 -20.27 11.23 -8.06
C THR A 106 -20.23 11.79 -9.49
N PRO A 107 -20.52 13.08 -9.70
CA PRO A 107 -20.48 13.69 -11.04
C PRO A 107 -19.12 13.63 -11.73
N MET A 108 -18.06 13.44 -10.95
CA MET A 108 -16.69 13.16 -11.39
C MET A 108 -16.04 12.17 -10.41
N PRO A 109 -15.02 11.41 -10.83
CA PRO A 109 -14.28 10.55 -9.92
C PRO A 109 -13.64 11.35 -8.77
N LEU A 110 -13.81 10.87 -7.54
CA LEU A 110 -13.11 11.38 -6.37
C LEU A 110 -11.84 10.57 -6.16
N VAL A 111 -10.71 11.25 -6.07
CA VAL A 111 -9.39 10.62 -5.97
C VAL A 111 -8.90 10.57 -4.53
N HIS A 112 -8.03 9.59 -4.28
CA HIS A 112 -7.12 9.53 -3.16
C HIS A 112 -5.70 9.34 -3.68
N PHE A 113 -4.73 9.90 -2.98
CA PHE A 113 -3.33 9.85 -3.37
C PHE A 113 -2.48 9.38 -2.18
N LEU A 114 -1.70 8.33 -2.40
CA LEU A 114 -0.79 7.74 -1.44
C LEU A 114 0.63 7.76 -2.01
N SER A 115 1.61 8.18 -1.22
CA SER A 115 3.01 8.22 -1.68
C SER A 115 3.98 8.11 -0.52
N ASN A 116 5.18 7.59 -0.83
CA ASN A 116 6.35 7.65 0.04
C ASN A 116 7.40 8.66 -0.48
N GLY A 117 7.01 9.54 -1.41
CA GLY A 117 7.87 10.48 -2.12
C GLY A 117 8.46 9.96 -3.44
N ARG A 118 8.73 8.65 -3.56
CA ARG A 118 9.24 8.03 -4.81
C ARG A 118 8.14 7.23 -5.52
N TYR A 119 7.51 6.31 -4.82
CA TYR A 119 6.33 5.59 -5.29
C TYR A 119 5.08 6.43 -5.04
N SER A 120 4.19 6.48 -6.02
CA SER A 120 2.92 7.20 -5.96
C SER A 120 1.80 6.31 -6.48
N LEU A 121 0.69 6.29 -5.75
CA LEU A 121 -0.53 5.60 -6.11
C LEU A 121 -1.68 6.60 -6.07
N LEU A 122 -2.39 6.71 -7.19
CA LEU A 122 -3.67 7.39 -7.25
C LEU A 122 -4.77 6.34 -7.36
N LEU A 123 -5.83 6.49 -6.58
CA LEU A 123 -7.01 5.64 -6.62
C LEU A 123 -8.27 6.49 -6.69
N THR A 124 -9.29 6.04 -7.42
CA THR A 124 -10.60 6.70 -7.44
C THR A 124 -11.60 5.95 -6.58
N ASN A 125 -12.69 6.61 -6.19
CA ASN A 125 -13.87 5.98 -5.63
C ASN A 125 -14.53 4.96 -6.58
N GLY A 126 -14.27 5.07 -7.89
CA GLY A 126 -14.66 4.11 -8.91
C GLY A 126 -13.70 2.94 -9.10
N GLY A 127 -12.61 2.86 -8.31
CA GLY A 127 -11.57 1.83 -8.39
C GLY A 127 -10.53 2.03 -9.50
N GLY A 128 -10.66 3.10 -10.29
CA GLY A 128 -9.65 3.57 -11.24
C GLY A 128 -8.39 4.11 -10.57
N GLY A 129 -7.40 4.42 -11.40
CA GLY A 129 -6.16 5.04 -10.93
C GLY A 129 -4.90 4.45 -11.53
N TYR A 130 -3.76 4.82 -10.95
CA TYR A 130 -2.44 4.44 -11.47
C TYR A 130 -1.39 4.30 -10.38
N SER A 131 -0.33 3.59 -10.73
CA SER A 131 0.89 3.47 -9.95
C SER A 131 2.06 4.07 -10.73
N ARG A 132 2.91 4.84 -10.04
CA ARG A 132 4.02 5.59 -10.63
C ARG A 132 5.25 5.55 -9.71
N TRP A 133 6.43 5.52 -10.30
CA TRP A 133 7.71 5.61 -9.60
C TRP A 133 8.54 6.77 -10.15
N GLY A 134 8.68 7.83 -9.37
CA GLY A 134 9.19 9.12 -9.84
C GLY A 134 8.39 9.61 -11.06
N GLU A 135 9.06 9.73 -12.20
CA GLU A 135 8.47 10.13 -13.47
C GLU A 135 8.03 8.96 -14.36
N ILE A 136 8.19 7.72 -13.90
CA ILE A 136 7.91 6.50 -14.67
C ILE A 136 6.54 5.95 -14.28
N ALA A 137 5.59 5.93 -15.23
CA ALA A 137 4.33 5.22 -15.05
C ALA A 137 4.58 3.71 -15.01
N LEU A 138 4.11 3.05 -13.95
CA LEU A 138 4.16 1.59 -13.83
C LEU A 138 2.93 0.98 -14.51
N THR A 139 1.76 1.59 -14.29
CA THR A 139 0.48 1.16 -14.84
C THR A 139 -0.15 2.23 -15.74
N ARG A 140 -0.91 1.80 -16.75
CA ARG A 140 -1.50 2.71 -17.74
C ARG A 140 -2.73 3.39 -17.20
N TRP A 141 -2.78 4.71 -17.32
CA TRP A 141 -3.94 5.48 -16.91
C TRP A 141 -4.12 6.77 -17.71
N ARG A 142 -5.38 7.19 -17.81
CA ARG A 142 -5.79 8.47 -18.39
C ARG A 142 -6.96 9.01 -17.58
N ALA A 143 -6.99 10.32 -17.35
CA ALA A 143 -8.15 10.98 -16.78
C ALA A 143 -9.35 10.82 -17.73
N ASP A 144 -10.35 10.04 -17.32
CA ASP A 144 -11.62 9.88 -18.01
C ASP A 144 -12.76 10.03 -17.00
N THR A 145 -13.44 11.18 -17.04
CA THR A 145 -14.57 11.47 -16.16
C THR A 145 -15.83 10.65 -16.48
N THR A 146 -15.88 9.99 -17.64
CA THR A 146 -17.10 9.33 -18.13
C THR A 146 -17.15 7.88 -17.68
N LEU A 147 -16.11 7.10 -18.02
CA LEU A 147 -16.07 5.67 -17.73
C LEU A 147 -15.16 5.32 -16.55
N ASP A 148 -14.15 6.16 -16.30
CA ASP A 148 -13.08 5.91 -15.34
C ASP A 148 -12.51 4.48 -15.46
N ASP A 149 -12.30 4.02 -16.71
CA ASP A 149 -12.12 2.60 -17.00
C ASP A 149 -10.65 2.11 -16.95
N TRP A 150 -9.73 3.05 -16.78
CA TRP A 150 -8.32 2.78 -16.55
C TRP A 150 -8.12 2.40 -15.09
N ARG A 151 -8.28 1.11 -14.82
CA ARG A 151 -8.25 0.54 -13.47
C ARG A 151 -7.56 -0.81 -13.44
N GLY A 152 -6.70 -0.99 -12.43
CA GLY A 152 -6.30 -2.32 -12.00
C GLY A 152 -7.52 -3.08 -11.48
N ARG A 153 -7.66 -4.35 -11.85
CA ARG A 153 -8.80 -5.20 -11.46
C ARG A 153 -8.35 -6.32 -10.56
N LEU A 154 -9.22 -6.69 -9.64
CA LEU A 154 -9.10 -7.90 -8.83
C LEU A 154 -10.38 -8.69 -9.00
N TYR A 155 -10.36 -9.59 -9.99
CA TYR A 155 -11.44 -10.51 -10.27
C TYR A 155 -11.54 -11.57 -9.19
N ILE A 156 -12.76 -11.92 -8.84
CA ILE A 156 -13.12 -13.02 -7.96
C ILE A 156 -14.16 -13.85 -8.70
N GLN A 157 -13.85 -15.13 -8.87
CA GLN A 157 -14.70 -16.07 -9.58
C GLN A 157 -14.92 -17.31 -8.72
N GLU A 158 -16.16 -17.73 -8.59
CA GLU A 158 -16.49 -19.01 -7.96
C GLU A 158 -16.27 -20.16 -8.96
N LEU A 159 -15.55 -21.20 -8.55
CA LEU A 159 -15.18 -22.33 -9.41
C LEU A 159 -16.08 -23.55 -9.26
N ASP A 160 -16.95 -23.58 -8.25
CA ASP A 160 -17.84 -24.72 -7.98
C ASP A 160 -19.09 -24.72 -8.89
N ASP A 161 -19.41 -23.58 -9.50
CA ASP A 161 -20.46 -23.45 -10.51
C ASP A 161 -19.90 -23.68 -11.92
N SER A 162 -20.76 -24.09 -12.87
CA SER A 162 -20.36 -24.33 -14.27
C SER A 162 -19.56 -23.14 -14.85
N PRO A 163 -18.42 -23.35 -15.55
CA PRO A 163 -17.52 -22.28 -16.01
C PRO A 163 -18.16 -21.19 -16.86
N THR A 164 -19.26 -21.49 -17.54
CA THR A 164 -20.03 -20.57 -18.39
C THR A 164 -21.05 -19.72 -17.63
N SER A 165 -21.34 -20.09 -16.37
CA SER A 165 -22.31 -19.44 -15.47
C SER A 165 -21.68 -19.00 -14.14
N ALA A 166 -20.39 -19.26 -13.92
CA ALA A 166 -19.69 -18.91 -12.70
C ALA A 166 -19.81 -17.40 -12.41
N PRO A 167 -20.37 -17.02 -11.25
CA PRO A 167 -20.44 -15.61 -10.88
C PRO A 167 -19.03 -15.00 -10.87
N LEU A 168 -18.89 -13.88 -11.57
CA LEU A 168 -17.65 -13.12 -11.71
C LEU A 168 -17.90 -11.72 -11.19
N TRP A 169 -17.10 -11.30 -10.23
CA TRP A 169 -17.10 -9.94 -9.73
C TRP A 169 -15.69 -9.39 -9.61
N SER A 170 -15.54 -8.07 -9.45
CA SER A 170 -14.25 -7.44 -9.21
C SER A 170 -14.34 -6.42 -8.08
N MET A 171 -13.25 -6.25 -7.34
CA MET A 171 -13.10 -5.10 -6.45
C MET A 171 -12.84 -3.84 -7.29
N GLY A 172 -13.48 -2.73 -6.93
CA GLY A 172 -13.30 -1.46 -7.65
C GLY A 172 -13.81 -1.45 -9.11
N ASP A 173 -14.73 -2.34 -9.47
CA ASP A 173 -15.42 -2.29 -10.77
C ASP A 173 -16.92 -2.50 -10.55
N ARG A 174 -17.67 -1.41 -10.73
CA ARG A 174 -19.13 -1.39 -10.57
C ARG A 174 -19.86 -1.99 -11.76
N SER A 175 -19.23 -2.06 -12.94
CA SER A 175 -19.86 -2.70 -14.11
C SER A 175 -20.06 -4.21 -13.91
N LEU A 176 -19.28 -4.79 -12.99
CA LEU A 176 -19.35 -6.17 -12.54
C LEU A 176 -20.04 -6.32 -11.19
N ALA A 177 -20.84 -5.32 -10.77
CA ALA A 177 -21.66 -5.39 -9.58
C ALA A 177 -23.08 -5.85 -9.88
N SER A 178 -23.58 -6.78 -9.05
CA SER A 178 -25.01 -7.06 -8.98
C SER A 178 -25.70 -5.92 -8.22
N SER A 179 -26.95 -5.63 -8.54
CA SER A 179 -27.77 -4.64 -7.81
C SER A 179 -28.01 -5.02 -6.34
N ALA A 180 -27.80 -6.30 -5.98
CA ALA A 180 -27.93 -6.80 -4.61
C ALA A 180 -26.63 -6.68 -3.79
N ASP A 181 -25.51 -6.26 -4.41
CA ASP A 181 -24.23 -6.18 -3.72
C ASP A 181 -24.11 -4.89 -2.92
N HIS A 182 -23.63 -4.99 -1.69
CA HIS A 182 -23.22 -3.82 -0.92
C HIS A 182 -21.77 -3.49 -1.22
N GLN A 183 -21.47 -2.23 -1.53
CA GLN A 183 -20.12 -1.72 -1.77
C GLN A 183 -19.88 -0.43 -0.98
N GLU A 184 -18.67 -0.30 -0.44
CA GLU A 184 -18.24 0.86 0.34
C GLU A 184 -16.78 1.20 0.01
N VAL A 185 -16.50 2.50 -0.16
CA VAL A 185 -15.15 3.04 -0.29
C VAL A 185 -14.91 3.98 0.89
N ILE A 186 -13.80 3.78 1.59
CA ILE A 186 -13.38 4.61 2.71
C ILE A 186 -11.94 5.06 2.47
N PHE A 187 -11.70 6.36 2.58
CA PHE A 187 -10.35 6.90 2.53
C PHE A 187 -9.86 7.17 3.95
N HIS A 188 -8.61 6.80 4.18
CA HIS A 188 -7.83 7.10 5.36
C HIS A 188 -6.60 7.90 4.92
N PRO A 189 -5.96 8.69 5.80
CA PRO A 189 -4.73 9.40 5.42
C PRO A 189 -3.60 8.52 4.88
N HIS A 190 -3.55 7.26 5.29
CA HIS A 190 -2.47 6.32 4.96
C HIS A 190 -2.92 5.17 4.04
N MET A 191 -4.22 5.01 3.76
CA MET A 191 -4.72 3.87 2.99
C MET A 191 -6.10 4.11 2.38
N VAL A 192 -6.44 3.29 1.38
CA VAL A 192 -7.79 3.17 0.84
C VAL A 192 -8.39 1.84 1.24
N GLU A 193 -9.66 1.85 1.59
CA GLU A 193 -10.41 0.67 1.96
C GLU A 193 -11.61 0.47 1.04
N LEU A 194 -11.65 -0.70 0.38
CA LEU A 194 -12.76 -1.15 -0.45
C LEU A 194 -13.43 -2.33 0.23
N ARG A 195 -14.73 -2.23 0.51
CA ARG A 195 -15.54 -3.33 1.03
C ARG A 195 -16.60 -3.72 0.03
N ARG A 196 -16.83 -5.02 -0.11
CA ARG A 196 -17.90 -5.58 -0.92
C ARG A 196 -18.50 -6.79 -0.22
N ARG A 197 -19.83 -6.87 -0.18
CA ARG A 197 -20.56 -8.05 0.30
C ARG A 197 -21.56 -8.47 -0.76
N GLY A 198 -21.47 -9.73 -1.17
CA GLY A 198 -22.33 -10.35 -2.18
C GLY A 198 -22.10 -11.85 -2.22
N HIS A 199 -23.11 -12.64 -2.61
CA HIS A 199 -23.00 -14.10 -2.75
C HIS A 199 -22.51 -14.83 -1.48
N GLU A 200 -22.87 -14.33 -0.29
CA GLU A 200 -22.40 -14.83 1.02
C GLU A 200 -20.87 -14.79 1.19
N ILE A 201 -20.20 -13.97 0.39
CA ILE A 201 -18.77 -13.68 0.51
C ILE A 201 -18.61 -12.21 0.90
N ASN A 202 -17.85 -11.96 1.96
CA ASN A 202 -17.38 -10.63 2.32
C ASN A 202 -15.95 -10.44 1.81
N VAL A 203 -15.73 -9.38 1.03
CA VAL A 203 -14.42 -9.01 0.51
C VAL A 203 -14.04 -7.66 1.06
N HIS A 204 -12.90 -7.62 1.75
CA HIS A 204 -12.35 -6.39 2.29
C HIS A 204 -10.92 -6.21 1.79
N MET A 205 -10.71 -5.20 0.95
CA MET A 205 -9.39 -4.84 0.43
C MET A 205 -8.90 -3.53 1.04
N SER A 206 -7.72 -3.56 1.67
CA SER A 206 -7.00 -2.38 2.15
C SER A 206 -5.79 -2.14 1.26
N ILE A 207 -5.58 -0.90 0.80
CA ILE A 207 -4.52 -0.53 -0.12
C ILE A 207 -3.63 0.55 0.50
N THR A 208 -2.32 0.31 0.56
CA THR A 208 -1.33 1.27 1.09
C THR A 208 -0.09 1.31 0.21
N VAL A 209 0.70 2.38 0.37
CA VAL A 209 2.10 2.44 -0.08
C VAL A 209 2.99 2.32 1.15
N ALA A 210 4.04 1.51 1.09
CA ALA A 210 4.99 1.37 2.19
C ALA A 210 5.84 2.65 2.31
N PRO A 211 6.02 3.24 3.51
CA PRO A 211 6.78 4.48 3.65
C PRO A 211 8.29 4.27 3.46
N ASP A 212 8.79 3.08 3.80
CA ASP A 212 10.23 2.80 3.82
C ASP A 212 10.74 2.16 2.51
N ASP A 213 9.85 1.59 1.68
CA ASP A 213 10.19 0.88 0.44
C ASP A 213 9.24 1.25 -0.71
N ASP A 214 9.68 1.13 -1.97
CA ASP A 214 8.88 1.47 -3.16
C ASP A 214 7.91 0.33 -3.52
N VAL A 215 6.92 0.16 -2.65
CA VAL A 215 6.00 -0.98 -2.63
C VAL A 215 4.56 -0.51 -2.43
N GLU A 216 3.68 -0.95 -3.32
CA GLU A 216 2.23 -0.89 -3.15
C GLU A 216 1.73 -2.25 -2.68
N ILE A 217 0.84 -2.22 -1.68
CA ILE A 217 0.26 -3.42 -1.08
C ILE A 217 -1.25 -3.31 -1.11
N ARG A 218 -1.92 -4.30 -1.69
CA ARG A 218 -3.37 -4.48 -1.61
C ARG A 218 -3.67 -5.76 -0.82
N ARG A 219 -3.98 -5.62 0.47
CA ARG A 219 -4.33 -6.73 1.35
C ARG A 219 -5.81 -7.04 1.23
N VAL A 220 -6.14 -8.25 0.84
CA VAL A 220 -7.49 -8.75 0.58
C VAL A 220 -7.85 -9.77 1.66
N ARG A 221 -8.96 -9.52 2.35
CA ARG A 221 -9.63 -10.46 3.26
C ARG A 221 -10.88 -10.99 2.58
N LEU A 222 -11.00 -12.30 2.51
CA LEU A 222 -12.16 -13.00 1.97
C LEU A 222 -12.79 -13.83 3.08
N SER A 223 -13.98 -13.46 3.52
CA SER A 223 -14.75 -14.20 4.52
C SER A 223 -15.91 -14.92 3.84
N ASN A 224 -16.06 -16.20 4.15
CA ASN A 224 -17.16 -17.02 3.69
C ASN A 224 -18.24 -17.06 4.77
N ASP A 225 -19.36 -16.38 4.54
CA ASP A 225 -20.50 -16.33 5.45
C ASP A 225 -21.46 -17.54 5.25
N SER A 226 -21.19 -18.42 4.28
CA SER A 226 -22.05 -19.58 3.96
C SER A 226 -21.68 -20.83 4.75
N ASP A 227 -22.62 -21.78 4.83
CA ASP A 227 -22.46 -23.08 5.52
C ASP A 227 -21.66 -24.13 4.72
N ARG A 228 -21.15 -23.76 3.54
CA ARG A 228 -20.37 -24.67 2.67
C ARG A 228 -18.98 -24.09 2.39
N PRO A 229 -17.96 -24.95 2.20
CA PRO A 229 -16.68 -24.48 1.67
C PRO A 229 -16.88 -23.86 0.27
N ARG A 230 -16.10 -22.83 -0.05
CA ARG A 230 -16.17 -22.11 -1.33
C ARG A 230 -14.81 -22.13 -2.01
N ARG A 231 -14.79 -22.57 -3.28
CA ARG A 231 -13.59 -22.49 -4.12
C ARG A 231 -13.61 -21.23 -4.95
N LEU A 232 -12.75 -20.27 -4.61
CA LEU A 232 -12.68 -18.98 -5.30
C LEU A 232 -11.35 -18.86 -6.06
N ARG A 233 -11.39 -18.29 -7.26
CA ARG A 233 -10.20 -17.84 -7.98
C ARG A 233 -10.12 -16.33 -7.92
N LEU A 234 -9.06 -15.83 -7.30
CA LEU A 234 -8.63 -14.44 -7.43
C LEU A 234 -7.82 -14.28 -8.70
N THR A 235 -7.98 -13.19 -9.43
CA THR A 235 -7.10 -12.84 -10.56
C THR A 235 -6.92 -11.35 -10.64
N THR A 236 -5.68 -10.89 -10.56
CA THR A 236 -5.33 -9.49 -10.78
C THR A 236 -5.26 -9.22 -12.28
N TYR A 237 -5.39 -7.95 -12.65
CA TYR A 237 -5.11 -7.47 -13.99
C TYR A 237 -4.71 -6.00 -13.92
N ASP A 238 -3.62 -5.65 -14.59
CA ASP A 238 -3.30 -4.26 -14.88
C ASP A 238 -2.43 -4.16 -16.15
N GLU A 239 -2.39 -2.99 -16.77
CA GLU A 239 -1.65 -2.73 -18.00
C GLU A 239 -0.28 -2.11 -17.71
N VAL A 240 0.81 -2.79 -18.10
CA VAL A 240 2.18 -2.38 -17.76
C VAL A 240 2.69 -1.33 -18.77
N VAL A 241 3.41 -0.32 -18.27
CA VAL A 241 3.95 0.79 -19.09
C VAL A 241 5.48 0.90 -19.00
N LEU A 242 6.01 1.11 -17.78
CA LEU A 242 7.44 1.36 -17.49
C LEU A 242 8.07 2.51 -18.28
N ALA A 243 7.32 3.57 -18.54
CA ALA A 243 7.81 4.75 -19.28
C ALA A 243 7.17 6.02 -18.73
N SER A 244 7.68 7.19 -19.13
CA SER A 244 7.00 8.44 -18.77
C SER A 244 5.55 8.48 -19.29
N PRO A 245 4.59 9.04 -18.53
CA PRO A 245 3.20 9.15 -18.98
C PRO A 245 3.06 9.80 -20.36
N GLY A 246 3.83 10.85 -20.63
CA GLY A 246 3.81 11.56 -21.90
C GLY A 246 4.29 10.70 -23.09
N ALA A 247 5.23 9.78 -22.88
CA ALA A 247 5.68 8.87 -23.93
C ALA A 247 4.62 7.80 -24.26
N ASP A 248 3.98 7.20 -23.26
CA ASP A 248 2.89 6.23 -23.46
C ASP A 248 1.67 6.90 -24.11
N LEU A 249 1.35 8.15 -23.74
CA LEU A 249 0.26 8.91 -24.36
C LEU A 249 0.50 9.19 -25.86
N ARG A 250 1.72 9.59 -26.24
CA ARG A 250 2.04 9.93 -27.65
C ARG A 250 2.19 8.70 -28.53
N HIS A 251 2.87 7.66 -28.05
CA HIS A 251 3.19 6.47 -28.84
C HIS A 251 3.02 5.17 -28.01
N PRO A 252 1.78 4.79 -27.66
CA PRO A 252 1.53 3.65 -26.78
C PRO A 252 2.02 2.33 -27.39
N ALA A 253 1.69 2.07 -28.66
CA ALA A 253 2.09 0.83 -29.35
C ALA A 253 3.62 0.65 -29.35
N PHE A 254 4.36 1.72 -29.63
CA PHE A 254 5.82 1.70 -29.62
C PHE A 254 6.39 1.48 -28.21
N THR A 255 5.82 2.16 -27.20
CA THR A 255 6.27 2.06 -25.80
C THR A 255 6.20 0.62 -25.28
N LYS A 256 5.15 -0.13 -25.67
CA LYS A 256 4.91 -1.52 -25.27
C LYS A 256 5.99 -2.50 -25.74
N HIS A 257 6.63 -2.26 -26.89
CA HIS A 257 7.59 -3.20 -27.50
C HIS A 257 8.89 -3.37 -26.69
N PHE A 258 9.16 -2.48 -25.74
CA PHE A 258 10.36 -2.51 -24.93
C PHE A 258 10.18 -3.21 -23.60
N VAL A 259 8.96 -3.64 -23.26
CA VAL A 259 8.67 -4.34 -22.01
C VAL A 259 8.81 -5.84 -22.24
N GLU A 260 9.56 -6.50 -21.36
CA GLU A 260 9.69 -7.94 -21.34
C GLU A 260 9.30 -8.48 -19.97
N SER A 261 8.65 -9.64 -19.96
CA SER A 261 8.19 -10.29 -18.74
C SER A 261 8.91 -11.60 -18.44
N GLU A 262 8.95 -11.97 -17.16
CA GLU A 262 9.44 -13.24 -16.63
C GLU A 262 8.47 -13.68 -15.53
N TYR A 263 8.12 -14.97 -15.46
CA TYR A 263 7.38 -15.52 -14.32
C TYR A 263 8.34 -16.23 -13.38
N ILE A 264 8.25 -15.94 -12.08
CA ILE A 264 9.10 -16.51 -11.02
C ILE A 264 8.21 -17.35 -10.11
N PRO A 265 8.14 -18.68 -10.32
CA PRO A 265 7.23 -19.56 -9.58
C PRO A 265 7.48 -19.54 -8.06
N ALA A 266 8.74 -19.48 -7.64
CA ALA A 266 9.12 -19.50 -6.22
C ALA A 266 8.61 -18.30 -5.40
N LEU A 267 8.25 -17.20 -6.07
CA LEU A 267 7.68 -16.00 -5.45
C LEU A 267 6.23 -15.77 -5.85
N ASN A 268 5.65 -16.65 -6.68
CA ASN A 268 4.38 -16.41 -7.37
C ASN A 268 4.31 -14.98 -7.93
N ALA A 269 5.30 -14.61 -8.76
CA ALA A 269 5.53 -13.24 -9.17
C ALA A 269 5.75 -13.10 -10.69
N LEU A 270 5.13 -12.08 -11.28
CA LEU A 270 5.46 -11.59 -12.62
C LEU A 270 6.45 -10.44 -12.50
N LEU A 271 7.60 -10.58 -13.15
CA LEU A 271 8.62 -9.55 -13.26
C LEU A 271 8.55 -8.92 -14.64
N PHE A 272 8.64 -7.60 -14.71
CA PHE A 272 8.71 -6.84 -15.95
C PHE A 272 9.97 -5.99 -15.92
N ARG A 273 10.64 -5.92 -17.07
CA ARG A 273 11.74 -4.99 -17.29
C ARG A 273 11.47 -4.21 -18.56
N ARG A 274 11.89 -2.94 -18.57
CA ARG A 274 12.02 -2.21 -19.82
C ARG A 274 13.44 -2.37 -20.35
N ARG A 275 13.56 -2.77 -21.61
CA ARG A 275 14.83 -2.78 -22.33
C ARG A 275 15.32 -1.34 -22.54
N PRO A 276 16.53 -0.98 -22.05
CA PRO A 276 17.13 0.31 -22.35
C PRO A 276 17.28 0.50 -23.86
N ARG A 277 17.02 1.72 -24.34
CA ARG A 277 17.19 2.08 -25.75
C ARG A 277 18.54 2.73 -26.03
N THR A 278 19.12 3.36 -25.01
CA THR A 278 20.45 3.98 -25.05
C THR A 278 21.24 3.56 -23.82
N ALA A 279 22.56 3.80 -23.84
CA ALA A 279 23.43 3.48 -22.72
C ALA A 279 23.16 4.36 -21.49
N GLU A 280 22.54 5.54 -21.66
CA GLU A 280 22.21 6.45 -20.56
C GLU A 280 20.86 6.12 -19.88
N GLU A 281 20.02 5.28 -20.49
CA GLU A 281 18.70 4.92 -19.93
C GLU A 281 18.89 3.91 -18.79
N SER A 282 18.56 4.33 -17.56
CA SER A 282 18.60 3.45 -16.39
C SER A 282 17.50 2.39 -16.48
N PRO A 283 17.81 1.11 -16.26
CA PRO A 283 16.80 0.07 -16.29
C PRO A 283 15.83 0.23 -15.11
N VAL A 284 14.59 -0.20 -15.33
CA VAL A 284 13.52 -0.19 -14.32
C VAL A 284 12.93 -1.59 -14.29
N PHE A 285 12.82 -2.13 -13.09
CA PHE A 285 12.24 -3.44 -12.85
C PHE A 285 10.99 -3.31 -11.99
N LEU A 286 9.92 -3.96 -12.42
CA LEU A 286 8.64 -4.03 -11.74
C LEU A 286 8.34 -5.50 -11.42
N ALA A 287 7.88 -5.78 -10.20
CA ALA A 287 7.34 -7.08 -9.83
C ALA A 287 5.89 -6.93 -9.38
N HIS A 288 5.08 -7.92 -9.70
CA HIS A 288 3.70 -8.06 -9.24
C HIS A 288 3.49 -9.48 -8.73
N MET A 289 3.17 -9.63 -7.45
CA MET A 289 3.11 -10.93 -6.78
C MET A 289 1.85 -11.11 -5.94
N LEU A 290 1.46 -12.38 -5.77
CA LEU A 290 0.40 -12.80 -4.86
C LEU A 290 1.01 -13.55 -3.67
N VAL A 291 0.87 -12.98 -2.48
CA VAL A 291 1.31 -13.58 -1.21
C VAL A 291 0.09 -14.11 -0.48
N ILE A 292 0.14 -15.38 -0.11
CA ILE A 292 -0.99 -16.10 0.52
C ILE A 292 -0.59 -16.47 1.94
N GLU A 293 -1.49 -16.30 2.90
CA GLU A 293 -1.24 -16.80 4.26
C GLU A 293 -1.27 -18.35 4.29
N GLU A 294 -0.49 -18.94 5.21
CA GLU A 294 -0.29 -20.39 5.33
C GLU A 294 -1.62 -21.18 5.41
N GLY A 295 -1.61 -22.42 4.91
CA GLY A 295 -2.75 -23.36 5.03
C GLY A 295 -3.68 -23.43 3.82
N GLN A 296 -3.36 -22.77 2.71
CA GLN A 296 -4.01 -23.02 1.42
C GLN A 296 -3.38 -24.24 0.73
N PRO A 297 -4.16 -25.13 0.10
CA PRO A 297 -3.60 -26.27 -0.61
C PRO A 297 -2.67 -25.82 -1.74
N GLU A 298 -1.45 -26.36 -1.76
CA GLU A 298 -0.45 -26.11 -2.82
C GLU A 298 -0.91 -26.67 -4.17
N ASP A 299 -1.78 -27.68 -4.15
CA ASP A 299 -2.27 -28.41 -5.32
C ASP A 299 -3.71 -28.07 -5.71
N GLY A 300 -3.93 -27.77 -7.00
CA GLY A 300 -5.16 -28.22 -7.67
C GLY A 300 -5.84 -27.34 -8.71
N ASN A 301 -5.35 -26.14 -9.05
CA ASN A 301 -5.77 -25.50 -10.32
C ASN A 301 -4.74 -24.48 -10.78
N PRO A 302 -4.50 -24.35 -12.10
CA PRO A 302 -3.47 -23.44 -12.55
C PRO A 302 -3.81 -22.00 -12.12
N ALA A 303 -2.83 -21.34 -11.52
CA ALA A 303 -2.81 -19.91 -11.40
C ALA A 303 -2.95 -19.32 -12.81
N ILE A 304 -3.81 -18.31 -13.00
CA ILE A 304 -3.76 -17.56 -14.25
C ILE A 304 -2.45 -16.80 -14.22
N VAL A 305 -1.56 -17.08 -15.16
CA VAL A 305 -0.33 -16.33 -15.33
C VAL A 305 -0.31 -15.86 -16.78
N GLN A 306 -0.58 -14.58 -17.01
CA GLN A 306 -0.72 -14.04 -18.35
C GLN A 306 -0.10 -12.65 -18.46
N THR A 307 0.71 -12.45 -19.50
CA THR A 307 1.40 -11.18 -19.77
C THR A 307 1.04 -10.55 -21.11
N SER A 308 0.14 -11.16 -21.88
CA SER A 308 -0.41 -10.62 -23.13
C SER A 308 -1.88 -10.25 -22.97
N ARG A 309 -2.20 -8.97 -23.17
CA ARG A 309 -3.58 -8.45 -23.14
C ARG A 309 -4.49 -9.19 -24.12
N ALA A 310 -3.98 -9.50 -25.31
CA ALA A 310 -4.75 -10.19 -26.35
C ALA A 310 -5.15 -11.61 -25.94
N GLN A 311 -4.26 -12.34 -25.23
CA GLN A 311 -4.57 -13.68 -24.73
C GLN A 311 -5.47 -13.64 -23.49
N PHE A 312 -5.28 -12.65 -22.61
CA PHE A 312 -6.12 -12.50 -21.42
C PHE A 312 -7.57 -12.13 -21.76
N ILE A 313 -7.74 -11.03 -22.51
CA ILE A 313 -9.06 -10.56 -22.90
C ILE A 313 -9.66 -11.53 -23.92
N GLY A 314 -8.92 -11.89 -24.96
CA GLY A 314 -9.43 -12.71 -26.06
C GLY A 314 -10.21 -11.91 -27.11
N ARG A 315 -10.25 -12.41 -28.34
CA ARG A 315 -10.93 -11.74 -29.46
C ARG A 315 -12.45 -11.75 -29.26
N GLY A 316 -13.09 -10.59 -29.34
CA GLY A 316 -14.55 -10.44 -29.18
C GLY A 316 -15.01 -10.36 -27.71
N HIS A 317 -14.07 -10.28 -26.77
CA HIS A 317 -14.31 -10.17 -25.34
C HIS A 317 -13.90 -8.79 -24.81
N SER A 318 -14.18 -8.53 -23.54
CA SER A 318 -13.85 -7.28 -22.86
C SER A 318 -13.28 -7.56 -21.46
N LEU A 319 -12.80 -6.53 -20.77
CA LEU A 319 -12.36 -6.65 -19.38
C LEU A 319 -13.50 -6.99 -18.41
N ALA A 320 -14.76 -6.82 -18.81
CA ALA A 320 -15.89 -7.31 -18.04
C ALA A 320 -16.03 -8.84 -18.12
N ARG A 321 -15.61 -9.45 -19.24
CA ARG A 321 -15.72 -10.91 -19.49
C ARG A 321 -14.50 -11.44 -20.27
N PRO A 322 -13.30 -11.40 -19.68
CA PRO A 322 -12.08 -11.86 -20.34
C PRO A 322 -12.10 -13.38 -20.58
N ALA A 323 -11.67 -13.81 -21.77
CA ALA A 323 -11.68 -15.20 -22.19
C ALA A 323 -10.82 -16.11 -21.28
N ALA A 324 -9.72 -15.58 -20.73
CA ALA A 324 -8.84 -16.34 -19.83
C ALA A 324 -9.54 -16.75 -18.51
N LEU A 325 -10.53 -15.98 -18.04
CA LEU A 325 -11.32 -16.36 -16.86
C LEU A 325 -12.38 -17.43 -17.19
N ALA A 326 -12.90 -17.46 -18.42
CA ALA A 326 -13.91 -18.43 -18.84
C ALA A 326 -13.31 -19.81 -19.17
N ASN A 327 -12.16 -19.85 -19.86
CA ASN A 327 -11.58 -21.09 -20.40
C ASN A 327 -10.80 -21.92 -19.39
N GLY A 328 -10.76 -21.51 -18.12
CA GLY A 328 -9.88 -22.12 -17.12
C GLY A 328 -8.40 -21.79 -17.38
N ALA A 329 -7.57 -21.93 -16.35
CA ALA A 329 -6.17 -21.50 -16.40
C ALA A 329 -5.22 -22.45 -17.16
N ASN A 330 -5.72 -23.24 -18.10
CA ASN A 330 -4.97 -24.33 -18.75
C ASN A 330 -4.00 -23.87 -19.84
N GLN A 331 -3.61 -22.59 -19.86
CA GLN A 331 -2.64 -22.07 -20.81
C GLN A 331 -1.31 -21.84 -20.11
N PRO A 332 -0.19 -22.32 -20.68
CA PRO A 332 1.12 -21.97 -20.16
C PRO A 332 1.30 -20.46 -20.21
N PRO A 333 2.01 -19.87 -19.23
CA PRO A 333 2.27 -18.44 -19.25
C PRO A 333 3.04 -18.05 -20.51
N LEU A 334 2.50 -17.09 -21.26
CA LEU A 334 3.29 -16.40 -22.27
C LEU A 334 4.10 -15.32 -21.55
N THR A 335 5.42 -15.50 -21.49
CA THR A 335 6.38 -14.53 -20.95
C THR A 335 7.34 -14.05 -22.03
N GLY A 336 8.12 -13.00 -21.74
CA GLY A 336 9.06 -12.37 -22.67
C GLY A 336 8.49 -11.11 -23.31
N ALA A 337 8.88 -10.83 -24.55
CA ALA A 337 8.40 -9.66 -25.27
C ALA A 337 6.98 -9.91 -25.84
N THR A 338 5.97 -9.25 -25.27
CA THR A 338 4.59 -9.28 -25.76
C THR A 338 4.20 -7.92 -26.38
N LEU A 339 3.24 -7.92 -27.31
CA LEU A 339 2.83 -6.68 -28.00
C LEU A 339 2.06 -5.72 -27.10
N ASP A 340 1.37 -6.25 -26.09
CA ASP A 340 0.54 -5.50 -25.17
C ASP A 340 0.69 -6.08 -23.76
N PRO A 341 1.73 -5.66 -23.02
CA PRO A 341 2.12 -6.24 -21.74
C PRO A 341 1.10 -5.91 -20.66
N ILE A 342 0.68 -6.94 -19.94
CA ILE A 342 -0.19 -6.85 -18.76
C ILE A 342 0.41 -7.65 -17.61
N MET A 343 -0.05 -7.39 -16.39
CA MET A 343 0.21 -8.22 -15.24
C MET A 343 -1.09 -8.85 -14.76
N ALA A 344 -1.37 -10.06 -15.26
CA ALA A 344 -2.50 -10.86 -14.79
C ALA A 344 -1.99 -12.10 -14.07
N LEU A 345 -2.21 -12.10 -12.75
CA LEU A 345 -1.77 -13.16 -11.86
C LEU A 345 -2.96 -13.65 -11.03
N GLY A 346 -3.19 -14.96 -10.99
CA GLY A 346 -4.35 -15.54 -10.32
C GLY A 346 -3.96 -16.63 -9.35
N GLN A 347 -4.82 -16.82 -8.35
CA GLN A 347 -4.64 -17.85 -7.33
C GLN A 347 -6.00 -18.48 -7.02
N THR A 348 -6.02 -19.80 -6.91
CA THR A 348 -7.20 -20.51 -6.38
C THR A 348 -7.08 -20.62 -4.87
N LEU A 349 -8.16 -20.32 -4.18
CA LEU A 349 -8.30 -20.39 -2.74
C LEU A 349 -9.44 -21.32 -2.37
N MET A 350 -9.24 -22.03 -1.26
CA MET A 350 -10.28 -22.76 -0.56
C MET A 350 -10.63 -22.03 0.72
N ILE A 351 -11.89 -21.60 0.82
CA ILE A 351 -12.39 -20.88 1.99
C ILE A 351 -13.43 -21.76 2.68
N PRO A 352 -13.08 -22.45 3.77
CA PRO A 352 -14.06 -23.21 4.56
C PRO A 352 -15.25 -22.35 5.01
N ALA A 353 -16.37 -23.00 5.29
CA ALA A 353 -17.56 -22.34 5.85
C ALA A 353 -17.20 -21.51 7.09
N HIS A 354 -17.72 -20.29 7.19
CA HIS A 354 -17.52 -19.38 8.33
C HIS A 354 -16.07 -19.01 8.65
N THR A 355 -15.16 -19.13 7.66
CA THR A 355 -13.75 -18.77 7.83
C THR A 355 -13.34 -17.59 6.96
N THR A 356 -12.17 -17.03 7.26
CA THR A 356 -11.57 -15.93 6.50
C THR A 356 -10.18 -16.32 6.02
N VAL A 357 -9.89 -16.05 4.76
CA VAL A 357 -8.56 -16.18 4.16
C VAL A 357 -8.03 -14.80 3.80
N ARG A 358 -6.71 -14.62 3.91
CA ARG A 358 -6.01 -13.39 3.56
C ARG A 358 -5.03 -13.65 2.43
N VAL A 359 -5.04 -12.73 1.47
CA VAL A 359 -4.10 -12.68 0.35
C VAL A 359 -3.63 -11.24 0.21
N ALA A 360 -2.38 -11.03 -0.15
CA ALA A 360 -1.88 -9.72 -0.51
C ALA A 360 -1.42 -9.71 -1.96
N VAL A 361 -1.85 -8.69 -2.69
CA VAL A 361 -1.28 -8.31 -3.97
C VAL A 361 -0.19 -7.30 -3.67
N VAL A 362 1.04 -7.57 -4.11
CA VAL A 362 2.17 -6.68 -3.85
C VAL A 362 2.81 -6.29 -5.18
N THR A 363 2.89 -4.99 -5.43
CA THR A 363 3.54 -4.41 -6.61
C THR A 363 4.78 -3.66 -6.15
N LEU A 364 5.95 -4.05 -6.66
CA LEU A 364 7.25 -3.52 -6.21
C LEU A 364 8.03 -3.00 -7.41
N VAL A 365 8.83 -1.96 -7.19
CA VAL A 365 9.71 -1.40 -8.23
C VAL A 365 11.11 -1.19 -7.67
N ALA A 366 12.13 -1.42 -8.50
CA ALA A 366 13.52 -1.19 -8.14
C ALA A 366 14.37 -0.88 -9.39
N PRO A 367 15.54 -0.23 -9.22
CA PRO A 367 16.46 0.07 -10.33
C PRO A 367 17.20 -1.17 -10.85
N SER A 368 17.27 -2.26 -10.06
CA SER A 368 17.96 -3.49 -10.46
C SER A 368 17.15 -4.75 -10.15
N ARG A 369 17.37 -5.81 -10.94
CA ARG A 369 16.74 -7.13 -10.71
C ARG A 369 17.11 -7.68 -9.33
N ALA A 370 18.35 -7.51 -8.89
CA ALA A 370 18.82 -8.03 -7.61
C ALA A 370 18.13 -7.34 -6.42
N GLU A 371 18.00 -6.02 -6.46
CA GLU A 371 17.25 -5.25 -5.45
C GLU A 371 15.77 -5.63 -5.46
N LEU A 372 15.16 -5.75 -6.65
CA LEU A 372 13.75 -6.13 -6.78
C LEU A 372 13.48 -7.51 -6.15
N LEU A 373 14.34 -8.49 -6.40
CA LEU A 373 14.17 -9.84 -5.86
C LEU A 373 14.41 -9.89 -4.35
N THR A 374 15.37 -9.12 -3.85
CA THR A 374 15.61 -8.98 -2.41
C THR A 374 14.39 -8.36 -1.74
N LEU A 375 13.83 -7.30 -2.35
CA LEU A 375 12.62 -6.63 -1.88
C LEU A 375 11.41 -7.57 -1.93
N ALA A 376 11.18 -8.29 -3.03
CA ALA A 376 10.11 -9.27 -3.17
C ALA A 376 10.22 -10.39 -2.13
N GLY A 377 11.42 -10.91 -1.86
CA GLY A 377 11.65 -11.91 -0.81
C GLY A 377 11.25 -11.43 0.58
N ARG A 378 11.54 -10.17 0.93
CA ARG A 378 11.12 -9.57 2.23
C ARG A 378 9.60 -9.47 2.34
N TYR A 379 8.93 -9.01 1.28
CA TYR A 379 7.47 -8.81 1.27
C TYR A 379 6.68 -10.10 1.02
N HIS A 380 7.33 -11.21 0.69
CA HIS A 380 6.71 -12.55 0.66
C HIS A 380 6.31 -13.03 2.07
N THR A 381 6.79 -12.37 3.13
CA THR A 381 6.43 -12.69 4.52
C THR A 381 5.23 -11.84 4.98
N PRO A 382 4.10 -12.44 5.43
CA PRO A 382 2.91 -11.69 5.87
C PRO A 382 3.17 -10.65 6.97
N SER A 383 4.09 -10.91 7.90
CA SER A 383 4.42 -9.97 8.98
C SER A 383 5.08 -8.68 8.47
N THR A 384 5.80 -8.72 7.34
CA THR A 384 6.34 -7.53 6.68
C THR A 384 5.22 -6.67 6.13
N ILE A 385 4.19 -7.30 5.57
CA ILE A 385 3.00 -6.61 5.04
C ILE A 385 2.25 -5.90 6.18
N ASP A 386 1.99 -6.59 7.28
CA ASP A 386 1.32 -5.98 8.44
C ASP A 386 2.12 -4.80 9.01
N ARG A 387 3.45 -4.95 9.09
CA ARG A 387 4.34 -3.87 9.51
C ARG A 387 4.25 -2.66 8.58
N ALA A 388 4.18 -2.86 7.26
CA ALA A 388 4.08 -1.76 6.30
C ALA A 388 2.80 -0.94 6.49
N PHE A 389 1.65 -1.57 6.81
CA PHE A 389 0.42 -0.85 7.15
C PHE A 389 0.57 -0.02 8.43
N ASN A 390 1.14 -0.59 9.49
CA ASN A 390 1.37 0.14 10.74
C ASN A 390 2.32 1.33 10.53
N ARG A 391 3.40 1.13 9.78
CA ARG A 391 4.37 2.18 9.45
C ARG A 391 3.73 3.29 8.61
N ALA A 392 2.89 2.95 7.64
CA ALA A 392 2.15 3.94 6.85
C ALA A 392 1.20 4.77 7.73
N HIS A 393 0.52 4.13 8.67
CA HIS A 393 -0.32 4.81 9.65
C HIS A 393 0.46 5.79 10.52
N ASP A 394 1.58 5.34 11.09
CA ASP A 394 2.45 6.17 11.93
C ASP A 394 3.02 7.38 11.16
N ALA A 395 3.48 7.13 9.93
CA ALA A 395 4.04 8.17 9.05
C ALA A 395 3.00 9.25 8.70
N ALA A 396 1.81 8.84 8.26
CA ALA A 396 0.74 9.79 7.93
C ALA A 396 0.27 10.58 9.16
N THR A 397 0.20 9.92 10.33
CA THR A 397 -0.16 10.58 11.58
C THR A 397 0.89 11.62 11.99
N ALA A 398 2.18 11.30 11.83
CA ALA A 398 3.27 12.23 12.08
C ALA A 398 3.24 13.43 11.12
N GLU A 399 3.00 13.20 9.82
CA GLU A 399 2.89 14.26 8.82
C GLU A 399 1.71 15.20 9.11
N LEU A 400 0.53 14.66 9.40
CA LEU A 400 -0.64 15.44 9.77
C LEU A 400 -0.39 16.30 11.02
N ARG A 401 0.32 15.75 12.02
CA ARG A 401 0.74 16.51 13.21
C ARG A 401 1.68 17.65 12.84
N GLN A 402 2.70 17.39 12.04
CA GLN A 402 3.69 18.38 11.63
C GLN A 402 3.07 19.54 10.84
N LEU A 403 2.11 19.23 9.98
CA LEU A 403 1.40 20.21 9.16
C LEU A 403 0.19 20.84 9.88
N ALA A 404 -0.09 20.44 11.13
CA ALA A 404 -1.27 20.84 11.89
C ALA A 404 -2.60 20.66 11.13
N ILE A 405 -2.69 19.59 10.33
CA ILE A 405 -3.89 19.25 9.54
C ILE A 405 -4.83 18.41 10.41
N GLN A 406 -6.09 18.82 10.47
CA GLN A 406 -7.17 18.13 11.18
C GLN A 406 -8.44 18.11 10.32
N ASP A 407 -9.45 17.34 10.75
CA ASP A 407 -10.74 17.32 10.07
C ASP A 407 -11.38 18.72 10.01
N PRO A 408 -12.09 19.06 8.91
CA PRO A 408 -12.38 18.22 7.73
C PRO A 408 -11.36 18.33 6.58
N LEU A 409 -10.22 19.00 6.79
CA LEU A 409 -9.31 19.42 5.71
C LEU A 409 -8.81 18.28 4.79
N PRO A 410 -8.43 17.08 5.29
CA PRO A 410 -7.98 16.00 4.41
C PRO A 410 -8.99 15.61 3.33
N ALA A 411 -10.27 15.55 3.68
CA ALA A 411 -11.34 15.24 2.74
C ALA A 411 -11.53 16.38 1.71
N GLU A 412 -11.35 17.64 2.12
CA GLU A 412 -11.41 18.80 1.23
C GLU A 412 -10.24 18.86 0.25
N PHE A 413 -9.02 18.57 0.72
CA PHE A 413 -7.84 18.49 -0.14
C PHE A 413 -8.00 17.43 -1.23
N GLN A 414 -8.56 16.26 -0.92
CA GLN A 414 -8.81 15.22 -1.90
C GLN A 414 -9.89 15.62 -2.92
N ARG A 415 -10.93 16.36 -2.50
CA ARG A 415 -11.93 16.92 -3.43
C ARG A 415 -11.30 17.95 -4.37
N LEU A 416 -10.44 18.82 -3.86
CA LEU A 416 -9.70 19.78 -4.67
C LEU A 416 -8.76 19.07 -5.65
N LEU A 417 -8.03 18.06 -5.19
CA LEU A 417 -7.15 17.25 -6.03
C LEU A 417 -7.94 16.57 -7.16
N SER A 418 -9.15 16.08 -6.87
CA SER A 418 -10.04 15.50 -7.88
C SER A 418 -10.36 16.49 -9.00
N LEU A 419 -10.65 17.76 -8.67
CA LEU A 419 -10.90 18.83 -9.63
C LEU A 419 -9.66 19.21 -10.46
N LEU A 420 -8.46 19.07 -9.88
CA LEU A 420 -7.20 19.37 -10.59
C LEU A 420 -6.81 18.25 -11.56
N ILE A 421 -7.15 17.01 -11.24
CA ILE A 421 -6.76 15.84 -12.02
C ILE A 421 -7.76 15.54 -13.13
N TYR A 422 -9.06 15.64 -12.83
CA TYR A 422 -10.11 15.36 -13.79
C TYR A 422 -10.62 16.65 -14.44
N PRO A 423 -10.77 16.68 -15.77
CA PRO A 423 -11.40 17.81 -16.45
C PRO A 423 -12.79 18.09 -15.87
N HIS A 424 -13.03 19.31 -15.42
CA HIS A 424 -14.32 19.70 -14.84
C HIS A 424 -14.87 20.93 -15.55
N ALA A 425 -16.19 20.95 -15.81
CA ALA A 425 -16.84 22.03 -16.54
C ALA A 425 -16.64 23.41 -15.87
N ALA A 426 -16.56 23.46 -14.54
CA ALA A 426 -16.30 24.69 -13.80
C ALA A 426 -14.89 25.29 -14.04
N LEU A 427 -13.93 24.50 -14.52
CA LEU A 427 -12.58 24.94 -14.87
C LEU A 427 -12.42 25.22 -16.37
N ARG A 428 -13.48 25.02 -17.16
CA ARG A 428 -13.46 25.25 -18.60
C ARG A 428 -13.46 26.75 -18.88
N ALA A 429 -12.57 27.20 -19.77
CA ALA A 429 -12.58 28.59 -20.25
C ALA A 429 -13.95 28.95 -20.87
N PRO A 430 -14.40 30.21 -20.77
CA PRO A 430 -15.65 30.66 -21.40
C PRO A 430 -15.69 30.34 -22.90
N ALA A 431 -16.87 30.10 -23.44
CA ALA A 431 -17.05 29.75 -24.86
C ALA A 431 -16.41 30.77 -25.81
N ALA A 432 -16.46 32.06 -25.47
CA ALA A 432 -15.83 33.13 -26.24
C ALA A 432 -14.30 33.01 -26.31
N THR A 433 -13.65 32.52 -25.25
CA THR A 433 -12.19 32.32 -25.20
C THR A 433 -11.75 31.10 -26.00
N LEU A 434 -12.58 30.04 -26.05
CA LEU A 434 -12.29 28.82 -26.80
C LEU A 434 -12.57 28.95 -28.31
N ALA A 435 -13.39 29.92 -28.70
CA ALA A 435 -13.74 30.19 -30.10
C ALA A 435 -12.81 31.21 -30.78
N ALA A 436 -11.97 31.90 -30.01
CA ALA A 436 -10.91 32.80 -30.47
C ALA A 436 -9.62 32.02 -30.72
#